data_AF-A0A7V5PZP7-F1
#
_entry.id   AF-A0A7V5PZP7-F1
#
_cell.length_a   1.000
_cell.length_b   1.000
_cell.length_c   1.000
_cell.angle_alpha   90.00
_cell.angle_beta   90.00
_cell.angle_gamma   90.00
#
_symmetry.space_group_name_H-M   'P 1'
#
loop_
_entity.id
_entity.type
_entity.pdbx_description
1 polymer ?
#
loop_
_entity_poly.entity_id
_entity_poly.type
_entity_poly.pdbx_seq_one_letter_code
_entity_poly.pdbx_strand_id
1 'polypeptide(L)'
;RVLWLPDGSSKSLPRRDVWFLRGGPWVARHPWLRSIPREMLVDLQTFDLAAPVIPNMGYWREVRPLLMLWHNHDLDHVQTHGILFDVGVGRGHLAVSALRHGGENNAAGRWLLAELIRRLAAGPTPARRFSQDRVGQVAEELRARRIDLSTQPWRFVVDAQNTGMEKGWSRLEHWPSESETIRIGSAWESQGHPTLDGWAWYGTTVTIPDDWAGESAYLVFHGVDDYYEVYVDGERVGGGGDIEARRTAFDERASHRIGRVRPGQELEIVVRVYDWYGAGGIFRPVWLSNLPYRPDRMLGD
;
A
#
# COMPACT_ATOMS: atom_id res chain seq x y z
N ARG A 1 -9.63 9.70 24.47
CA ARG A 1 -10.75 9.21 23.63
C ARG A 1 -10.61 9.94 22.30
N VAL A 2 -10.66 9.24 21.18
CA VAL A 2 -10.47 9.81 19.84
C VAL A 2 -11.53 9.23 18.91
N LEU A 3 -12.19 10.09 18.13
CA LEU A 3 -12.97 9.67 16.97
C LEU A 3 -12.10 9.92 15.74
N TRP A 4 -11.80 8.87 15.00
CA TRP A 4 -11.01 8.91 13.78
C TRP A 4 -11.92 8.71 12.57
N LEU A 5 -11.89 9.67 11.66
CA LEU A 5 -12.52 9.60 10.35
C LEU A 5 -11.41 9.39 9.32
N PRO A 6 -11.19 8.16 8.83
CA PRO A 6 -10.08 7.88 7.92
C PRO A 6 -10.21 8.63 6.60
N ASP A 7 -9.09 9.16 6.10
CA ASP A 7 -9.01 9.83 4.80
C ASP A 7 -8.34 8.97 3.73
N GLY A 8 -7.68 7.87 4.12
CA GLY A 8 -6.97 6.95 3.23
C GLY A 8 -5.52 7.32 2.94
N SER A 9 -5.00 8.41 3.53
CA SER A 9 -3.57 8.75 3.46
C SER A 9 -2.67 7.71 4.14
N SER A 10 -1.37 7.79 3.89
CA SER A 10 -0.37 6.86 4.45
C SER A 10 -0.27 6.88 5.99
N LYS A 11 -0.75 7.95 6.65
CA LYS A 11 -0.86 8.05 8.12
C LYS A 11 -2.28 7.85 8.63
N SER A 12 -3.18 7.45 7.74
CA SER A 12 -4.56 7.07 8.02
C SER A 12 -4.78 5.58 7.86
N LEU A 13 -5.85 5.05 8.46
CA LEU A 13 -6.38 3.78 8.01
C LEU A 13 -6.73 3.88 6.51
N PRO A 14 -6.46 2.81 5.72
CA PRO A 14 -6.76 2.80 4.31
C PRO A 14 -8.26 2.98 4.11
N ARG A 15 -8.62 3.65 3.02
CA ARG A 15 -10.00 3.87 2.63
C ARG A 15 -10.15 3.52 1.17
N ARG A 16 -11.04 2.58 0.87
CA ARG A 16 -11.29 2.13 -0.49
C ARG A 16 -12.78 1.92 -0.71
N ASP A 17 -13.24 2.27 -1.90
CA ASP A 17 -14.59 1.99 -2.32
C ASP A 17 -14.71 0.51 -2.73
N VAL A 18 -15.63 -0.19 -2.08
CA VAL A 18 -15.94 -1.60 -2.38
C VAL A 18 -17.33 -1.69 -2.97
N TRP A 19 -17.45 -2.45 -4.06
CA TRP A 19 -18.71 -2.68 -4.76
C TRP A 19 -19.69 -3.48 -3.91
N PHE A 20 -20.91 -2.95 -3.75
CA PHE A 20 -21.91 -3.54 -2.86
C PHE A 20 -22.43 -4.90 -3.32
N LEU A 21 -22.36 -5.22 -4.63
CA LEU A 21 -22.81 -6.51 -5.18
C LEU A 21 -21.92 -7.71 -4.80
N ARG A 22 -20.79 -7.48 -4.12
CA ARG A 22 -19.86 -8.55 -3.76
C ARG A 22 -20.25 -9.27 -2.46
N GLY A 23 -21.12 -8.67 -1.63
CA GLY A 23 -21.53 -9.25 -0.35
C GLY A 23 -22.54 -8.38 0.40
N GLY A 24 -22.44 -8.27 1.73
CA GLY A 24 -23.47 -7.58 2.52
C GLY A 24 -23.00 -6.96 3.83
N PRO A 25 -23.73 -5.96 4.36
CA PRO A 25 -23.39 -5.34 5.62
C PRO A 25 -23.73 -6.27 6.80
N TRP A 26 -22.93 -6.16 7.86
CA TRP A 26 -23.21 -6.79 9.14
C TRP A 26 -23.22 -5.74 10.25
N VAL A 27 -24.40 -5.57 10.86
CA VAL A 27 -24.61 -4.69 12.02
C VAL A 27 -24.51 -5.53 13.30
N ALA A 28 -23.41 -5.37 14.03
CA ALA A 28 -23.14 -6.13 15.23
C ALA A 28 -24.11 -5.80 16.38
N ARG A 29 -24.05 -6.55 17.49
CA ARG A 29 -24.69 -6.12 18.74
C ARG A 29 -23.74 -5.19 19.49
N HIS A 30 -24.13 -3.94 19.66
CA HIS A 30 -23.29 -2.93 20.29
C HIS A 30 -24.10 -1.98 21.20
N PRO A 31 -23.60 -1.58 22.39
CA PRO A 31 -24.30 -0.68 23.30
C PRO A 31 -24.67 0.67 22.68
N TRP A 32 -23.88 1.16 21.73
CA TRP A 32 -24.19 2.42 21.02
C TRP A 32 -25.41 2.30 20.11
N LEU A 33 -25.78 1.09 19.68
CA LEU A 33 -26.96 0.85 18.83
C LEU A 33 -28.28 0.88 19.60
N ARG A 34 -28.27 1.18 20.91
CA ARG A 34 -29.51 1.44 21.65
C ARG A 34 -30.18 2.75 21.21
N SER A 35 -29.41 3.69 20.68
CA SER A 35 -29.88 5.01 20.22
C SER A 35 -29.62 5.28 18.75
N ILE A 36 -28.70 4.53 18.13
CA ILE A 36 -28.43 4.61 16.70
C ILE A 36 -29.31 3.55 16.01
N PRO A 37 -30.28 3.94 15.15
CA PRO A 37 -31.07 2.97 14.39
C PRO A 37 -30.18 2.08 13.52
N ARG A 38 -30.48 0.78 13.47
CA ARG A 38 -29.68 -0.20 12.72
C ARG A 38 -29.78 0.07 11.21
N GLU A 39 -30.99 0.36 10.76
CA GLU A 39 -31.35 0.66 9.38
C GLU A 39 -30.60 1.90 8.90
N MET A 40 -30.53 2.95 9.73
CA MET A 40 -29.77 4.17 9.43
C MET A 40 -28.28 3.91 9.19
N LEU A 41 -27.66 2.94 9.87
CA LEU A 41 -26.27 2.57 9.63
C LEU A 41 -26.07 1.83 8.30
N VAL A 42 -27.08 1.10 7.87
CA VAL A 42 -27.09 0.46 6.55
C VAL A 42 -27.32 1.52 5.48
N ASP A 43 -28.30 2.40 5.68
CA ASP A 43 -28.70 3.41 4.70
C ASP A 43 -27.68 4.55 4.52
N LEU A 44 -26.82 4.80 5.53
CA LEU A 44 -25.71 5.75 5.43
C LEU A 44 -24.49 5.19 4.69
N GLN A 45 -24.47 3.90 4.36
CA GLN A 45 -23.52 3.39 3.37
C GLN A 45 -23.93 3.98 2.02
N THR A 46 -23.00 4.57 1.29
CA THR A 46 -23.31 5.17 -0.01
C THR A 46 -23.95 4.12 -0.92
N PHE A 47 -25.19 4.36 -1.36
CA PHE A 47 -25.92 3.45 -2.26
C PHE A 47 -25.45 3.51 -3.73
N ASP A 48 -24.41 4.30 -4.01
CA ASP A 48 -23.99 4.62 -5.37
C ASP A 48 -22.86 3.68 -5.82
N LEU A 49 -23.23 2.44 -6.17
CA LEU A 49 -22.36 1.35 -6.66
C LEU A 49 -21.16 0.94 -5.75
N ALA A 50 -20.74 1.75 -4.80
CA ALA A 50 -19.66 1.48 -3.86
C ALA A 50 -19.76 2.33 -2.58
N ALA A 51 -19.30 1.74 -1.46
CA ALA A 51 -19.18 2.43 -0.19
C ALA A 51 -17.71 2.44 0.29
N PRO A 52 -17.24 3.54 0.89
CA PRO A 52 -15.89 3.59 1.46
C PRO A 52 -15.81 2.69 2.68
N VAL A 53 -14.84 1.77 2.67
CA VAL A 53 -14.55 0.88 3.80
C VAL A 53 -13.06 0.95 4.15
N ILE A 54 -12.74 0.43 5.34
CA ILE A 54 -11.38 0.08 5.72
C ILE A 54 -11.13 -1.34 5.20
N PRO A 55 -10.33 -1.51 4.14
CA PRO A 55 -10.18 -2.79 3.48
C PRO A 55 -9.47 -3.83 4.35
N ASN A 56 -9.75 -5.11 4.10
CA ASN A 56 -8.96 -6.27 4.56
C ASN A 56 -8.62 -6.23 6.05
N MET A 57 -9.64 -6.09 6.89
CA MET A 57 -9.45 -5.84 8.32
C MET A 57 -9.05 -7.13 9.07
N GLY A 58 -7.80 -7.56 8.90
CA GLY A 58 -7.24 -8.78 9.50
C GLY A 58 -7.21 -8.77 11.03
N TYR A 59 -7.35 -7.60 11.65
CA TYR A 59 -7.40 -7.38 13.09
C TYR A 59 -8.83 -7.30 13.65
N TRP A 60 -9.85 -7.80 12.92
CA TRP A 60 -11.25 -7.71 13.34
C TRP A 60 -11.55 -8.30 14.73
N ARG A 61 -10.76 -9.28 15.19
CA ARG A 61 -10.90 -9.88 16.52
C ARG A 61 -10.45 -8.97 17.65
N GLU A 62 -9.57 -8.01 17.35
CA GLU A 62 -9.03 -7.04 18.32
C GLU A 62 -9.91 -5.79 18.45
N VAL A 63 -10.85 -5.57 17.54
CA VAL A 63 -11.80 -4.47 17.60
C VAL A 63 -13.17 -4.96 18.02
N ARG A 64 -14.02 -4.02 18.44
CA ARG A 64 -15.43 -4.27 18.63
C ARG A 64 -16.22 -3.63 17.48
N PRO A 65 -16.75 -4.43 16.55
CA PRO A 65 -17.47 -3.91 15.40
C PRO A 65 -18.82 -3.31 15.80
N LEU A 66 -19.23 -2.28 15.09
CA LEU A 66 -20.62 -1.78 15.04
C LEU A 66 -21.22 -2.06 13.66
N LEU A 67 -20.45 -1.76 12.62
CA LEU A 67 -20.81 -1.97 11.22
C LEU A 67 -19.59 -2.49 10.45
N MET A 68 -19.77 -3.59 9.74
CA MET A 68 -18.78 -4.20 8.86
C MET A 68 -19.41 -4.51 7.51
N LEU A 69 -18.57 -4.75 6.51
CA LEU A 69 -18.96 -5.33 5.23
C LEU A 69 -18.20 -6.65 5.05
N TRP A 70 -18.86 -7.70 4.56
CA TRP A 70 -18.21 -8.94 4.17
C TRP A 70 -18.48 -9.25 2.70
N HIS A 71 -17.55 -9.94 2.04
CA HIS A 71 -17.76 -10.51 0.71
C HIS A 71 -16.90 -11.76 0.50
N ASN A 72 -17.26 -12.56 -0.51
CA ASN A 72 -16.49 -13.70 -0.99
C ASN A 72 -16.50 -13.82 -2.52
N HIS A 73 -16.92 -12.76 -3.23
CA HIS A 73 -16.94 -12.73 -4.70
C HIS A 73 -15.55 -12.99 -5.28
N ASP A 74 -15.41 -14.04 -6.07
CA ASP A 74 -14.15 -14.55 -6.66
C ASP A 74 -13.06 -14.92 -5.64
N LEU A 75 -13.45 -15.25 -4.41
CA LEU A 75 -12.52 -15.63 -3.35
C LEU A 75 -12.88 -17.01 -2.79
N ASP A 76 -11.85 -17.76 -2.42
CA ASP A 76 -11.96 -19.02 -1.68
C ASP A 76 -12.20 -18.82 -0.17
N HIS A 77 -12.25 -17.56 0.29
CA HIS A 77 -12.43 -17.18 1.69
C HIS A 77 -13.39 -15.99 1.85
N VAL A 78 -13.82 -15.74 3.08
CA VAL A 78 -14.63 -14.56 3.43
C VAL A 78 -13.71 -13.39 3.78
N GLN A 79 -13.75 -12.37 2.94
CA GLN A 79 -13.07 -11.11 3.17
C GLN A 79 -13.97 -10.17 3.99
N THR A 80 -13.36 -9.48 4.95
CA THR A 80 -14.08 -8.61 5.89
C THR A 80 -13.47 -7.21 5.90
N HIS A 81 -14.33 -6.20 5.85
CA HIS A 81 -13.97 -4.79 5.84
C HIS A 81 -14.60 -4.03 7.01
N GLY A 82 -13.85 -3.10 7.58
CA GLY A 82 -14.33 -2.21 8.64
C GLY A 82 -15.13 -1.04 8.09
N ILE A 83 -16.23 -0.68 8.75
CA ILE A 83 -16.94 0.59 8.47
C ILE A 83 -17.03 1.44 9.73
N LEU A 84 -17.56 0.88 10.82
CA LEU A 84 -17.69 1.54 12.11
C LEU A 84 -17.32 0.55 13.21
N PHE A 85 -16.33 0.88 14.03
CA PHE A 85 -15.90 0.05 15.16
C PHE A 85 -15.25 0.89 16.25
N ASP A 86 -15.12 0.30 17.44
CA ASP A 86 -14.36 0.88 18.53
C ASP A 86 -13.32 -0.10 19.11
N VAL A 87 -12.26 0.45 19.68
CA VAL A 87 -11.13 -0.33 20.20
C VAL A 87 -10.35 0.46 21.25
N GLY A 88 -9.79 -0.23 22.23
CA GLY A 88 -8.84 0.34 23.16
C GLY A 88 -7.42 0.34 22.60
N VAL A 89 -6.73 1.46 22.74
CA VAL A 89 -5.33 1.64 22.32
C VAL A 89 -4.55 2.15 23.52
N GLY A 90 -3.72 1.30 24.13
CA GLY A 90 -3.16 1.58 25.45
C GLY A 90 -4.26 1.89 26.48
N ARG A 91 -4.16 3.05 27.14
CA ARG A 91 -5.19 3.57 28.07
C ARG A 91 -6.32 4.33 27.36
N GLY A 92 -6.20 4.53 26.06
CA GLY A 92 -7.14 5.27 25.22
C GLY A 92 -8.30 4.43 24.70
N HIS A 93 -9.25 5.12 24.08
CA HIS A 93 -10.40 4.58 23.37
C HIS A 93 -10.48 5.29 22.03
N LEU A 94 -10.40 4.50 20.96
CA LEU A 94 -10.48 4.93 19.59
C LEU A 94 -11.81 4.42 19.01
N ALA A 95 -12.62 5.34 18.48
CA ALA A 95 -13.73 5.02 17.60
C ALA A 95 -13.31 5.36 16.17
N VAL A 96 -13.63 4.50 15.21
CA VAL A 96 -13.29 4.69 13.81
C VAL A 96 -14.57 4.64 12.98
N SER A 97 -14.78 5.61 12.10
CA SER A 97 -15.90 5.62 11.16
C SER A 97 -15.47 6.00 9.75
N ALA A 98 -15.68 5.10 8.79
CA ALA A 98 -15.52 5.34 7.35
C ALA A 98 -16.78 5.91 6.69
N LEU A 99 -17.88 6.05 7.44
CA LEU A 99 -19.15 6.60 6.93
C LEU A 99 -19.02 8.08 6.56
N ARG A 100 -19.89 8.53 5.65
CA ARG A 100 -19.95 9.94 5.25
C ARG A 100 -20.66 10.77 6.33
N HIS A 101 -19.89 11.58 7.06
CA HIS A 101 -20.42 12.45 8.11
C HIS A 101 -20.61 13.92 7.71
N GLY A 102 -19.94 14.37 6.63
CA GLY A 102 -19.98 15.76 6.16
C GLY A 102 -20.92 15.99 4.97
N GLY A 103 -20.97 17.24 4.50
CA GLY A 103 -21.79 17.71 3.37
C GLY A 103 -23.06 18.44 3.80
N GLU A 104 -23.46 19.48 3.07
CA GLU A 104 -24.60 20.37 3.42
C GLU A 104 -25.94 19.62 3.47
N ASN A 105 -26.15 18.68 2.54
CA ASN A 105 -27.37 17.88 2.44
C ASN A 105 -27.31 16.54 3.21
N ASN A 106 -26.37 16.38 4.15
CA ASN A 106 -26.18 15.14 4.91
C ASN A 106 -26.55 15.28 6.39
N ALA A 107 -27.82 15.59 6.68
CA ALA A 107 -28.30 15.74 8.06
C ALA A 107 -28.14 14.45 8.88
N ALA A 108 -28.40 13.30 8.26
CA ALA A 108 -28.24 11.97 8.86
C ALA A 108 -26.79 11.70 9.29
N GLY A 109 -25.81 11.94 8.42
CA GLY A 109 -24.38 11.76 8.73
C GLY A 109 -23.88 12.70 9.82
N ARG A 110 -24.35 13.97 9.84
CA ARG A 110 -24.03 14.94 10.90
C ARG A 110 -24.64 14.55 12.25
N TRP A 111 -25.88 14.07 12.26
CA TRP A 111 -26.51 13.56 13.46
C TRP A 111 -25.75 12.35 14.00
N LEU A 112 -25.39 11.40 13.12
CA LEU A 112 -24.62 10.22 13.52
C LEU A 112 -23.26 10.63 14.09
N LEU A 113 -22.58 11.60 13.50
CA LEU A 113 -21.33 12.14 14.02
C LEU A 113 -21.50 12.66 15.45
N ALA A 114 -22.53 13.46 15.71
CA ALA A 114 -22.83 13.97 17.05
C ALA A 114 -23.14 12.83 18.05
N GLU A 115 -23.85 11.79 17.61
CA GLU A 115 -24.13 10.60 18.42
C GLU A 115 -22.86 9.82 18.75
N LEU A 116 -21.98 9.60 17.77
CA LEU A 116 -20.69 8.93 17.98
C LEU A 116 -19.82 9.71 18.98
N ILE A 117 -19.75 11.05 18.86
CA ILE A 117 -19.02 11.90 19.80
C ILE A 117 -19.59 11.75 21.22
N ARG A 118 -20.92 11.84 21.37
CA ARG A 118 -21.59 11.71 22.67
C ARG A 118 -21.33 10.34 23.30
N ARG A 119 -21.42 9.26 22.51
CA ARG A 119 -21.22 7.89 22.95
C ARG A 119 -19.77 7.59 23.28
N LEU A 120 -18.83 8.14 22.53
CA LEU A 120 -17.42 8.03 22.84
C LEU A 120 -17.10 8.75 24.17
N ALA A 121 -17.66 9.95 24.39
CA ALA A 121 -17.45 10.73 25.60
C ALA A 121 -18.04 10.08 26.86
N ALA A 122 -19.29 9.61 26.79
CA ALA A 122 -20.04 9.04 27.92
C ALA A 122 -20.00 7.50 28.01
N GLY A 123 -19.41 6.84 27.01
CA GLY A 123 -19.45 5.39 26.89
C GLY A 123 -18.53 4.66 27.87
N PRO A 124 -18.81 3.36 28.08
CA PRO A 124 -17.95 2.49 28.88
C PRO A 124 -16.58 2.36 28.23
N THR A 125 -15.59 1.90 29.00
CA THR A 125 -14.28 1.57 28.46
C THR A 125 -14.39 0.51 27.36
N PRO A 126 -13.49 0.51 26.36
CA PRO A 126 -13.48 -0.47 25.29
C PRO A 126 -13.45 -1.91 25.81
N ALA A 127 -14.32 -2.77 25.26
CA ALA A 127 -14.35 -4.20 25.58
C ALA A 127 -13.26 -5.01 24.85
N ARG A 128 -12.74 -4.46 23.75
CA ARG A 128 -11.67 -5.03 22.94
C ARG A 128 -10.51 -4.05 22.84
N ARG A 129 -9.28 -4.55 22.67
CA ARG A 129 -8.07 -3.74 22.66
C ARG A 129 -7.09 -4.29 21.63
N PHE A 130 -6.31 -3.40 21.04
CA PHE A 130 -5.14 -3.81 20.29
C PHE A 130 -4.11 -4.46 21.21
N SER A 131 -3.48 -5.52 20.70
CA SER A 131 -2.32 -6.13 21.34
C SER A 131 -1.16 -5.14 21.41
N GLN A 132 -0.18 -5.40 22.27
CA GLN A 132 1.04 -4.59 22.32
C GLN A 132 1.78 -4.63 20.98
N ASP A 133 1.82 -5.80 20.33
CA ASP A 133 2.43 -5.97 19.02
C ASP A 133 1.75 -5.10 17.95
N ARG A 134 0.41 -5.05 17.94
CA ARG A 134 -0.36 -4.20 17.02
C ARG A 134 -0.07 -2.72 17.26
N VAL A 135 -0.01 -2.30 18.53
CA VAL A 135 0.34 -0.92 18.87
C VAL A 135 1.76 -0.59 18.40
N GLY A 136 2.71 -1.51 18.57
CA GLY A 136 4.08 -1.40 18.05
C GLY A 136 4.09 -1.26 16.53
N GLN A 137 3.38 -2.14 15.83
CA GLN A 137 3.23 -2.12 14.37
C GLN A 137 2.69 -0.76 13.87
N VAL A 138 1.58 -0.27 14.43
CA VAL A 138 1.03 1.03 14.05
C VAL A 138 2.02 2.16 14.33
N ALA A 139 2.75 2.10 15.44
CA ALA A 139 3.76 3.10 15.77
C ALA A 139 4.96 3.07 14.81
N GLU A 140 5.35 1.91 14.29
CA GLU A 140 6.34 1.80 13.20
C GLU A 140 5.78 2.40 11.91
N GLU A 141 4.56 2.02 11.52
CA GLU A 141 3.93 2.49 10.28
C GLU A 141 3.72 4.01 10.25
N LEU A 142 3.41 4.64 11.39
CA LEU A 142 3.30 6.11 11.49
C LEU A 142 4.64 6.84 11.28
N ARG A 143 5.76 6.14 11.51
CA ARG A 143 7.13 6.62 11.26
C ARG A 143 7.65 6.18 9.89
N ALA A 144 6.82 5.53 9.09
CA ALA A 144 7.19 5.16 7.73
C ALA A 144 7.49 6.42 6.92
N ARG A 145 8.60 6.38 6.21
CA ARG A 145 9.05 7.37 5.24
C ARG A 145 9.21 6.66 3.92
N ARG A 146 8.74 7.30 2.85
CA ARG A 146 8.78 6.74 1.50
C ARG A 146 9.12 7.83 0.48
N ILE A 147 9.80 7.45 -0.58
CA ILE A 147 10.02 8.24 -1.77
C ILE A 147 9.45 7.44 -2.94
N ASP A 148 8.54 8.04 -3.71
CA ASP A 148 8.09 7.44 -4.96
C ASP A 148 9.24 7.53 -5.97
N LEU A 149 9.84 6.41 -6.32
CA LEU A 149 10.88 6.38 -7.34
C LEU A 149 10.26 6.44 -8.74
N SER A 150 8.97 6.19 -8.88
CA SER A 150 8.27 6.25 -10.17
C SER A 150 8.14 7.69 -10.69
N THR A 151 8.26 8.69 -9.81
CA THR A 151 8.29 10.10 -10.17
C THR A 151 9.67 10.63 -10.51
N GLN A 152 10.72 9.81 -10.34
CA GLN A 152 12.09 10.17 -10.71
C GLN A 152 12.32 9.97 -12.21
N PRO A 153 13.31 10.65 -12.81
CA PRO A 153 13.74 10.32 -14.17
C PRO A 153 14.42 8.95 -14.20
N TRP A 154 14.03 8.10 -15.15
CA TRP A 154 14.66 6.80 -15.39
C TRP A 154 15.30 6.76 -16.76
N ARG A 155 16.55 6.31 -16.80
CA ARG A 155 17.27 5.93 -18.01
C ARG A 155 16.90 4.49 -18.38
N PHE A 156 16.91 4.21 -19.68
CA PHE A 156 16.52 2.91 -20.23
C PHE A 156 17.48 2.46 -21.33
N VAL A 157 17.81 1.18 -21.34
CA VAL A 157 18.64 0.56 -22.38
C VAL A 157 18.10 -0.83 -22.70
N VAL A 158 17.84 -1.10 -23.97
CA VAL A 158 17.52 -2.45 -24.47
C VAL A 158 18.81 -3.26 -24.57
N ASP A 159 18.81 -4.49 -24.05
CA ASP A 159 19.95 -5.41 -24.02
C ASP A 159 19.65 -6.68 -24.80
N ALA A 160 19.35 -6.54 -26.09
CA ALA A 160 18.92 -7.64 -26.94
C ALA A 160 19.91 -8.83 -27.00
N GLN A 161 21.20 -8.59 -26.75
CA GLN A 161 22.25 -9.62 -26.72
C GLN A 161 22.57 -10.12 -25.32
N ASN A 162 21.91 -9.60 -24.28
CA ASN A 162 22.13 -9.97 -22.88
C ASN A 162 23.59 -9.77 -22.41
N THR A 163 24.21 -8.66 -22.80
CA THR A 163 25.62 -8.35 -22.54
C THR A 163 25.82 -7.31 -21.43
N GLY A 164 24.74 -6.77 -20.87
CA GLY A 164 24.82 -5.67 -19.90
C GLY A 164 25.61 -6.02 -18.64
N MET A 165 25.50 -7.26 -18.15
CA MET A 165 26.30 -7.71 -17.00
C MET A 165 27.80 -7.70 -17.32
N GLU A 166 28.20 -8.21 -18.49
CA GLU A 166 29.60 -8.24 -18.92
C GLU A 166 30.16 -6.83 -19.12
N LYS A 167 29.30 -5.90 -19.54
CA LYS A 167 29.61 -4.46 -19.69
C LYS A 167 29.57 -3.68 -18.37
N GLY A 168 29.22 -4.32 -17.25
CA GLY A 168 29.16 -3.66 -15.94
C GLY A 168 27.96 -2.74 -15.74
N TRP A 169 26.86 -2.93 -16.49
CA TRP A 169 25.68 -2.06 -16.41
C TRP A 169 24.93 -2.08 -15.08
N SER A 170 25.38 -2.87 -14.09
CA SER A 170 24.98 -2.69 -12.68
C SER A 170 25.40 -1.34 -12.10
N ARG A 171 26.30 -0.59 -12.77
CA ARG A 171 26.65 0.80 -12.46
C ARG A 171 26.34 1.74 -13.63
N LEU A 172 25.71 2.87 -13.35
CA LEU A 172 25.29 3.90 -14.31
C LEU A 172 26.48 4.55 -15.02
N GLU A 173 27.66 4.56 -14.41
CA GLU A 173 28.88 5.07 -15.03
C GLU A 173 29.32 4.27 -16.27
N HIS A 174 28.89 3.00 -16.38
CA HIS A 174 29.18 2.12 -17.51
C HIS A 174 28.06 2.10 -18.55
N TRP A 175 26.99 2.88 -18.34
CA TRP A 175 25.87 2.92 -19.26
C TRP A 175 26.22 3.66 -20.56
N PRO A 176 25.65 3.22 -21.70
CA PRO A 176 25.79 3.91 -22.96
C PRO A 176 25.28 5.35 -22.87
N SER A 177 25.94 6.26 -23.60
CA SER A 177 25.55 7.68 -23.67
C SER A 177 24.16 7.89 -24.27
N GLU A 178 23.77 6.99 -25.16
CA GLU A 178 22.53 6.96 -25.93
C GLU A 178 21.37 6.29 -25.19
N SER A 179 21.48 6.07 -23.87
CA SER A 179 20.37 5.58 -23.05
C SER A 179 19.14 6.48 -23.19
N GLU A 180 17.98 5.89 -23.37
CA GLU A 180 16.71 6.59 -23.54
C GLU A 180 16.12 6.97 -22.17
N THR A 181 15.05 7.76 -22.16
CA THR A 181 14.26 8.02 -20.95
C THR A 181 13.00 7.16 -20.99
N ILE A 182 12.64 6.56 -19.86
CA ILE A 182 11.40 5.78 -19.72
C ILE A 182 10.65 6.17 -18.45
N ARG A 183 9.34 5.94 -18.41
CA ARG A 183 8.55 6.11 -17.18
C ARG A 183 8.30 4.76 -16.53
N ILE A 184 8.26 4.78 -15.20
CA ILE A 184 7.76 3.67 -14.39
C ILE A 184 6.24 3.77 -14.28
N GLY A 185 5.55 2.64 -14.17
CA GLY A 185 4.10 2.59 -14.08
C GLY A 185 3.41 2.38 -15.44
N SER A 186 4.16 1.99 -16.46
CA SER A 186 3.64 1.65 -17.79
C SER A 186 4.55 0.61 -18.44
N ALA A 187 3.98 -0.29 -19.24
CA ALA A 187 4.74 -1.27 -20.01
C ALA A 187 5.61 -0.57 -21.06
N TRP A 188 6.80 -1.10 -21.37
CA TRP A 188 7.72 -0.44 -22.31
C TRP A 188 7.18 -0.39 -23.75
N GLU A 189 6.25 -1.27 -24.12
CA GLU A 189 5.62 -1.33 -25.44
C GLU A 189 4.81 -0.07 -25.71
N SER A 190 4.12 0.41 -24.68
CA SER A 190 3.35 1.66 -24.71
C SER A 190 4.23 2.91 -24.73
N GLN A 191 5.56 2.74 -24.63
CA GLN A 191 6.54 3.81 -24.48
C GLN A 191 7.57 3.84 -25.63
N GLY A 192 7.30 3.14 -26.73
CA GLY A 192 8.13 3.19 -27.94
C GLY A 192 8.86 1.90 -28.28
N HIS A 193 8.66 0.83 -27.49
CA HIS A 193 9.30 -0.47 -27.69
C HIS A 193 8.27 -1.59 -27.98
N PRO A 194 7.43 -1.47 -29.03
CA PRO A 194 6.21 -2.29 -29.21
C PRO A 194 6.44 -3.79 -29.48
N THR A 195 7.68 -4.21 -29.70
CA THR A 195 8.06 -5.60 -29.98
C THR A 195 9.22 -6.05 -29.11
N LEU A 196 9.44 -5.37 -27.98
CA LEU A 196 10.54 -5.69 -27.10
C LEU A 196 10.15 -6.86 -26.20
N ASP A 197 10.67 -8.03 -26.55
CA ASP A 197 10.77 -9.16 -25.65
C ASP A 197 12.25 -9.34 -25.26
N GLY A 198 12.52 -9.81 -24.06
CA GLY A 198 13.87 -10.09 -23.58
C GLY A 198 14.42 -9.08 -22.58
N TRP A 199 15.72 -8.79 -22.66
CA TRP A 199 16.42 -8.05 -21.61
C TRP A 199 16.42 -6.55 -21.83
N ALA A 200 16.15 -5.82 -20.76
CA ALA A 200 16.31 -4.37 -20.71
C ALA A 200 16.76 -3.92 -19.32
N TRP A 201 17.30 -2.70 -19.27
CA TRP A 201 17.87 -2.10 -18.07
C TRP A 201 17.20 -0.76 -17.78
N TYR A 202 16.93 -0.53 -16.51
CA TYR A 202 16.38 0.69 -15.94
C TYR A 202 17.38 1.26 -14.94
N GLY A 203 17.56 2.58 -14.94
CA GLY A 203 18.55 3.24 -14.10
C GLY A 203 18.06 4.58 -13.59
N THR A 204 18.20 4.84 -12.29
CA THR A 204 17.88 6.14 -11.67
C THR A 204 18.81 6.43 -10.51
N THR A 205 18.79 7.66 -10.02
CA THR A 205 19.46 8.06 -8.79
C THR A 205 18.47 8.67 -7.81
N VAL A 206 18.76 8.57 -6.52
CA VAL A 206 17.94 9.20 -5.48
C VAL A 206 18.83 9.71 -4.35
N THR A 207 18.58 10.93 -3.90
CA THR A 207 19.25 11.51 -2.73
C THR A 207 18.44 11.21 -1.48
N ILE A 208 19.11 10.69 -0.45
CA ILE A 208 18.50 10.38 0.83
C ILE A 208 18.17 11.67 1.61
N PRO A 209 16.91 11.89 2.01
CA PRO A 209 16.51 13.07 2.77
C PRO A 209 17.16 13.13 4.15
N ASP A 210 17.28 14.35 4.69
CA ASP A 210 17.93 14.58 5.99
C ASP A 210 17.24 13.87 7.16
N ASP A 211 15.93 13.67 7.08
CA ASP A 211 15.16 13.03 8.13
C ASP A 211 15.28 11.50 8.14
N TRP A 212 16.10 10.89 7.27
CA TRP A 212 16.39 9.44 7.22
C TRP A 212 17.65 9.04 7.99
N ALA A 213 18.20 9.91 8.83
CA ALA A 213 19.45 9.66 9.54
C ALA A 213 19.45 8.33 10.34
N GLY A 214 20.30 7.39 9.94
CA GLY A 214 20.50 6.11 10.62
C GLY A 214 19.41 5.07 10.37
N GLU A 215 18.43 5.37 9.51
CA GLU A 215 17.35 4.47 9.14
C GLU A 215 17.86 3.31 8.27
N SER A 216 17.16 2.18 8.35
CA SER A 216 17.32 1.13 7.32
C SER A 216 16.52 1.55 6.09
N ALA A 217 16.99 1.19 4.89
CA ALA A 217 16.30 1.44 3.63
C ALA A 217 16.01 0.15 2.87
N TYR A 218 14.90 0.16 2.15
CA TYR A 218 14.39 -0.93 1.33
C TYR A 218 13.89 -0.38 0.00
N LEU A 219 14.17 -1.09 -1.09
CA LEU A 219 13.45 -0.90 -2.36
C LEU A 219 12.21 -1.77 -2.35
N VAL A 220 11.05 -1.18 -2.59
CA VAL A 220 9.75 -1.87 -2.58
C VAL A 220 9.17 -1.84 -3.98
N PHE A 221 8.98 -3.02 -4.57
CA PHE A 221 8.40 -3.22 -5.89
C PHE A 221 6.98 -3.75 -5.76
N HIS A 222 6.03 -3.18 -6.51
CA HIS A 222 4.63 -3.61 -6.50
C HIS A 222 4.25 -4.56 -7.66
N GLY A 223 5.19 -4.78 -8.57
CA GLY A 223 5.09 -5.71 -9.70
C GLY A 223 6.06 -5.31 -10.82
N VAL A 224 6.68 -6.31 -11.41
CA VAL A 224 7.58 -6.18 -12.56
C VAL A 224 7.31 -7.36 -13.49
N ASP A 225 7.32 -7.13 -14.79
CA ASP A 225 6.99 -8.16 -15.79
C ASP A 225 8.25 -8.56 -16.60
N ASP A 226 8.75 -9.80 -16.58
CA ASP A 226 8.35 -10.98 -15.77
C ASP A 226 9.37 -11.28 -14.65
N TYR A 227 10.64 -11.02 -14.91
CA TYR A 227 11.76 -11.29 -13.99
C TYR A 227 12.58 -10.02 -13.82
N TYR A 228 13.09 -9.80 -12.62
CA TYR A 228 14.01 -8.69 -12.41
C TYR A 228 15.10 -8.97 -11.39
N GLU A 229 16.20 -8.24 -11.55
CA GLU A 229 17.30 -8.13 -10.61
C GLU A 229 17.50 -6.66 -10.30
N VAL A 230 17.74 -6.34 -9.03
CA VAL A 230 17.98 -4.96 -8.61
C VAL A 230 19.35 -4.84 -7.96
N TYR A 231 20.03 -3.75 -8.34
CA TYR A 231 21.37 -3.38 -7.92
C TYR A 231 21.32 -1.99 -7.29
N VAL A 232 22.05 -1.81 -6.19
CA VAL A 232 22.27 -0.50 -5.58
C VAL A 232 23.77 -0.27 -5.51
N ASP A 233 24.22 0.87 -6.05
CA ASP A 233 25.64 1.21 -6.15
C ASP A 233 26.49 0.04 -6.68
N GLY A 234 26.00 -0.67 -7.70
CA GLY A 234 26.65 -1.84 -8.31
C GLY A 234 26.47 -3.18 -7.61
N GLU A 235 25.95 -3.23 -6.38
CA GLU A 235 25.74 -4.48 -5.62
C GLU A 235 24.32 -5.02 -5.80
N ARG A 236 24.16 -6.31 -6.10
CA ARG A 236 22.84 -6.95 -6.23
C ARG A 236 22.18 -7.06 -4.85
N VAL A 237 21.07 -6.35 -4.65
CA VAL A 237 20.31 -6.36 -3.37
C VAL A 237 19.09 -7.27 -3.40
N GLY A 238 18.65 -7.72 -4.57
CA GLY A 238 17.49 -8.59 -4.69
C GLY A 238 16.99 -8.79 -6.12
N GLY A 239 15.75 -9.27 -6.23
CA GLY A 239 15.07 -9.57 -7.49
C GLY A 239 13.75 -10.29 -7.25
N GLY A 240 13.02 -10.59 -8.31
CA GLY A 240 11.76 -11.33 -8.26
C GLY A 240 11.51 -12.09 -9.56
N GLY A 241 10.57 -13.03 -9.52
CA GLY A 241 10.35 -14.00 -10.59
C GLY A 241 11.42 -15.09 -10.64
N ASP A 242 11.24 -16.07 -11.52
CA ASP A 242 12.13 -17.20 -11.74
C ASP A 242 12.02 -17.66 -13.20
N ILE A 243 13.10 -17.46 -13.96
CA ILE A 243 13.17 -17.79 -15.38
C ILE A 243 13.06 -19.29 -15.61
N GLU A 244 13.77 -20.10 -14.81
CA GLU A 244 13.82 -21.56 -14.99
C GLU A 244 12.46 -22.20 -14.65
N ALA A 245 11.84 -21.74 -13.56
CA ALA A 245 10.54 -22.21 -13.12
C ALA A 245 9.36 -21.53 -13.84
N ARG A 246 9.62 -20.57 -14.75
CA ARG A 246 8.61 -19.72 -15.42
C ARG A 246 7.61 -19.12 -14.42
N ARG A 247 8.11 -18.62 -13.28
CA ARG A 247 7.29 -17.87 -12.31
C ARG A 247 7.50 -16.38 -12.51
N THR A 248 6.42 -15.67 -12.78
CA THR A 248 6.46 -14.22 -13.04
C THR A 248 6.41 -13.42 -11.74
N ALA A 249 7.06 -12.26 -11.74
CA ALA A 249 6.98 -11.22 -10.72
C ALA A 249 5.81 -10.24 -10.95
N PHE A 250 4.94 -10.49 -11.93
CA PHE A 250 3.85 -9.59 -12.33
C PHE A 250 3.01 -9.09 -11.15
N ASP A 251 2.56 -10.01 -10.30
CA ASP A 251 1.79 -9.71 -9.09
C ASP A 251 2.60 -9.80 -7.79
N GLU A 252 3.92 -9.98 -7.90
CA GLU A 252 4.81 -10.04 -6.75
C GLU A 252 5.00 -8.66 -6.15
N ARG A 253 4.66 -8.52 -4.86
CA ARG A 253 5.05 -7.37 -4.05
C ARG A 253 6.18 -7.78 -3.13
N ALA A 254 7.36 -7.19 -3.36
CA ALA A 254 8.57 -7.56 -2.64
C ALA A 254 9.31 -6.32 -2.15
N SER A 255 10.11 -6.49 -1.11
CA SER A 255 11.05 -5.47 -0.65
C SER A 255 12.44 -6.02 -0.47
N HIS A 256 13.43 -5.31 -1.01
CA HIS A 256 14.84 -5.69 -0.99
C HIS A 256 15.61 -4.75 -0.08
N ARG A 257 16.34 -5.29 0.90
CA ARG A 257 17.05 -4.50 1.90
C ARG A 257 18.32 -3.91 1.29
N ILE A 258 18.47 -2.59 1.37
CA ILE A 258 19.68 -1.86 0.93
C ILE A 258 20.69 -1.75 2.07
N GLY A 259 20.22 -1.67 3.32
CA GLY A 259 21.06 -1.47 4.50
C GLY A 259 20.76 -0.15 5.19
N ARG A 260 21.73 0.42 5.92
CA ARG A 260 21.57 1.72 6.56
C ARG A 260 22.01 2.83 5.61
N VAL A 261 21.24 3.91 5.57
CA VAL A 261 21.52 5.08 4.73
C VAL A 261 21.90 6.30 5.55
N ARG A 262 22.59 7.25 4.90
CA ARG A 262 22.98 8.53 5.50
C ARG A 262 22.25 9.70 4.81
N PRO A 263 21.92 10.78 5.55
CA PRO A 263 21.47 12.05 4.98
C PRO A 263 22.38 12.53 3.85
N GLY A 264 21.79 12.98 2.75
CA GLY A 264 22.51 13.48 1.58
C GLY A 264 23.29 12.43 0.78
N GLN A 265 23.24 11.14 1.19
CA GLN A 265 23.80 10.06 0.38
C GLN A 265 23.02 9.99 -0.95
N GLU A 266 23.74 9.98 -2.06
CA GLU A 266 23.17 9.62 -3.35
C GLU A 266 23.27 8.10 -3.51
N LEU A 267 22.15 7.48 -3.87
CA LEU A 267 22.08 6.07 -4.23
C LEU A 267 21.84 5.94 -5.71
N GLU A 268 22.60 5.06 -6.34
CA GLU A 268 22.36 4.61 -7.69
C GLU A 268 21.49 3.35 -7.67
N ILE A 269 20.38 3.35 -8.40
CA ILE A 269 19.45 2.22 -8.47
C ILE A 269 19.37 1.75 -9.91
N VAL A 270 19.78 0.50 -10.12
CA VAL A 270 19.72 -0.17 -11.42
C VAL A 270 18.84 -1.40 -11.32
N VAL A 271 17.94 -1.57 -12.28
CA VAL A 271 17.07 -2.75 -12.39
C VAL A 271 17.24 -3.36 -13.76
N ARG A 272 17.58 -4.63 -13.80
CA ARG A 272 17.62 -5.43 -15.01
C ARG A 272 16.34 -6.25 -15.07
N VAL A 273 15.64 -6.19 -16.20
CA VAL A 273 14.35 -6.87 -16.40
C VAL A 273 14.45 -7.82 -17.59
N TYR A 274 13.82 -8.99 -17.45
CA TYR A 274 13.62 -9.93 -18.54
C TYR A 274 12.12 -10.20 -18.70
N ASP A 275 11.62 -9.94 -19.90
CA ASP A 275 10.27 -10.30 -20.32
C ASP A 275 10.33 -11.52 -21.24
N TRP A 276 9.42 -12.47 -21.02
CA TRP A 276 9.31 -13.65 -21.87
C TRP A 276 8.58 -13.37 -23.18
N TYR A 277 7.48 -12.60 -23.10
CA TYR A 277 6.66 -12.22 -24.24
C TYR A 277 5.59 -11.20 -23.82
N GLY A 278 5.27 -10.30 -24.75
CA GLY A 278 4.01 -9.57 -24.72
C GLY A 278 4.16 -8.16 -24.19
N ALA A 279 3.81 -7.93 -22.93
CA ALA A 279 3.94 -6.62 -22.30
C ALA A 279 4.97 -6.72 -21.18
N GLY A 280 5.99 -5.87 -21.20
CA GLY A 280 7.11 -6.00 -20.27
C GLY A 280 7.43 -4.75 -19.48
N GLY A 281 8.29 -4.94 -18.46
CA GLY A 281 8.94 -3.85 -17.74
C GLY A 281 8.38 -3.56 -16.35
N ILE A 282 8.78 -2.41 -15.81
CA ILE A 282 8.38 -1.97 -14.47
C ILE A 282 7.06 -1.18 -14.56
N PHE A 283 5.96 -1.93 -14.64
CA PHE A 283 4.62 -1.37 -14.89
C PHE A 283 3.87 -0.93 -13.62
N ARG A 284 4.41 -1.20 -12.42
CA ARG A 284 3.85 -0.74 -11.14
C ARG A 284 4.86 0.13 -10.37
N PRO A 285 4.39 0.95 -9.40
CA PRO A 285 5.27 1.85 -8.67
C PRO A 285 6.41 1.14 -7.94
N VAL A 286 7.54 1.84 -7.85
CA VAL A 286 8.71 1.45 -7.04
C VAL A 286 8.92 2.51 -5.98
N TRP A 287 9.16 2.09 -4.74
CA TRP A 287 9.36 2.99 -3.61
C TRP A 287 10.72 2.75 -2.96
N LEU A 288 11.38 3.82 -2.55
CA LEU A 288 12.37 3.74 -1.48
C LEU A 288 11.63 3.92 -0.15
N SER A 289 11.82 3.02 0.81
CA SER A 289 11.10 3.03 2.10
C SER A 289 12.04 2.74 3.25
N ASN A 290 11.80 3.35 4.42
CA ASN A 290 12.54 2.99 5.65
C ASN A 290 12.00 1.72 6.34
N LEU A 291 10.89 1.18 5.85
CA LEU A 291 10.29 -0.07 6.30
C LEU A 291 10.16 -1.06 5.14
N PRO A 292 10.27 -2.38 5.39
CA PRO A 292 10.01 -3.38 4.38
C PRO A 292 8.53 -3.39 3.96
N TYR A 293 8.25 -4.03 2.83
CA TYR A 293 6.88 -4.37 2.47
C TYR A 293 6.30 -5.34 3.49
N ARG A 294 5.07 -5.08 3.94
CA ARG A 294 4.31 -5.95 4.83
C ARG A 294 2.89 -6.09 4.26
N PRO A 295 2.42 -7.31 3.96
CA PRO A 295 1.07 -7.50 3.42
C PRO A 295 -0.03 -7.25 4.46
N ASP A 296 0.32 -7.27 5.75
CA ASP A 296 -0.59 -7.16 6.89
C ASP A 296 -0.56 -5.79 7.59
N ARG A 297 -0.17 -4.73 6.86
CA ARG A 297 -0.17 -3.35 7.36
C ARG A 297 -1.56 -2.87 7.77
N MET A 298 -1.60 -1.98 8.74
CA MET A 298 -2.84 -1.40 9.23
C MET A 298 -3.15 -0.04 8.61
N LEU A 299 -2.13 0.76 8.30
CA LEU A 299 -2.25 2.07 7.66
C LEU A 299 -2.14 1.97 6.14
N GLY A 300 -2.61 3.01 5.45
CA GLY A 300 -2.56 3.12 3.99
C GLY A 300 -1.12 3.17 3.45
N ASP A 301 -1.02 2.95 2.14
CA ASP A 301 0.23 3.08 1.38
C ASP A 301 0.52 4.51 0.91
#